data_AF-A0A9Y4NWD4-F1
#
_entry.id   AF-A0A9Y4NWD4-F1
#
_cell.length_a   1.000
_cell.length_b   1.000
_cell.length_c   1.000
_cell.angle_alpha   90.00
_cell.angle_beta   90.00
_cell.angle_gamma   90.00
#
_symmetry.space_group_name_H-M   'P 1'
#
loop_
_entity.id
_entity.type
_entity.pdbx_description
1 polymer ?
#
loop_
_entity_poly.entity_id
_entity_poly.type
_entity_poly.pdbx_seq_one_letter_code
_entity_poly.pdbx_strand_id
1 'polypeptide(L)'
;MEPVDLLWFLTVVGLINCEGKGVVKRMVMAGSDVVLPCSLNNKNIELALFDWMKDDRQEVFLYNAGTHSNSGHPGQDEQFKGRVSHFPDELINGNASIIIRNTRPSDSGSYTCYFPHIQQQRFHIELLVGVSPKPRVMILSITPDWALLQCEVRRAFPKTQIVWHDSDGIILPAEEKLEDSDDPHCPPALTLQTNVTKTSNFCCVVTQQEPHHMTEGHIHVHICRDSMKTKCVGVIAGAGVCDLVVFSTVLATFLICWKIGWFRYIRRTMRGKLKYNVVVKYP
;
A
#
# COMPACT_ATOMS: atom_id res chain seq x y z
N MET A 1 -31.00 -31.30 -54.85
CA MET A 1 -29.76 -30.73 -54.29
C MET A 1 -28.65 -31.64 -54.77
N GLU A 2 -27.99 -31.22 -55.84
CA GLU A 2 -27.07 -32.02 -56.64
C GLU A 2 -25.67 -32.06 -55.98
N PRO A 3 -24.86 -33.11 -56.21
CA PRO A 3 -23.57 -33.35 -55.56
C PRO A 3 -22.43 -32.38 -55.97
N VAL A 4 -22.74 -31.30 -56.71
CA VAL A 4 -21.78 -30.27 -57.15
C VAL A 4 -21.66 -29.08 -56.19
N ASP A 5 -22.60 -28.90 -55.26
CA ASP A 5 -22.57 -27.78 -54.32
C ASP A 5 -21.52 -27.95 -53.22
N LEU A 6 -21.11 -29.18 -52.88
CA LEU A 6 -20.12 -29.47 -51.84
C LEU A 6 -18.67 -29.20 -52.28
N LEU A 7 -18.39 -29.13 -53.58
CA LEU A 7 -17.03 -28.89 -54.10
C LEU A 7 -16.68 -27.39 -54.18
N TRP A 8 -17.69 -26.52 -54.25
CA TRP A 8 -17.49 -25.06 -54.24
C TRP A 8 -17.15 -24.53 -52.83
N PHE A 9 -17.68 -25.15 -51.77
CA PHE A 9 -17.37 -24.72 -50.39
C PHE A 9 -15.97 -25.13 -49.91
N LEU A 10 -15.36 -26.16 -50.50
CA LEU A 10 -14.02 -26.62 -50.10
C LEU A 10 -12.87 -25.80 -50.72
N THR A 11 -13.13 -25.02 -51.77
CA THR A 11 -12.09 -24.17 -52.39
C THR A 11 -12.00 -22.76 -51.80
N VAL A 12 -13.05 -22.29 -51.10
CA VAL A 12 -13.07 -20.92 -50.51
C VAL A 12 -12.58 -20.89 -49.06
N VAL A 13 -12.52 -22.03 -48.35
CA VAL A 13 -11.97 -22.08 -46.98
C VAL A 13 -10.43 -22.12 -46.97
N GLY A 14 -9.79 -22.23 -48.13
CA GLY A 14 -8.35 -22.49 -48.27
C GLY A 14 -7.39 -21.30 -48.21
N LEU A 15 -7.84 -20.04 -48.15
CA LEU A 15 -6.92 -18.88 -48.15
C LEU A 15 -7.45 -17.70 -47.32
N ILE A 16 -7.63 -17.89 -46.02
CA ILE A 16 -7.39 -16.81 -45.05
C ILE A 16 -6.53 -17.38 -43.94
N ASN A 17 -5.28 -17.71 -44.28
CA ASN A 17 -4.23 -17.74 -43.27
C ASN A 17 -3.97 -16.27 -42.92
N CYS A 18 -4.75 -15.72 -41.98
CA CYS A 18 -4.31 -14.56 -41.22
C CYS A 18 -3.13 -15.04 -40.38
N GLU A 19 -1.93 -15.04 -40.97
CA GLU A 19 -0.69 -15.07 -40.21
C GLU A 19 -0.60 -13.72 -39.49
N GLY A 20 -1.40 -13.60 -38.43
CA GLY A 20 -1.37 -12.47 -37.53
C GLY A 20 0.00 -12.48 -36.88
N LYS A 21 0.94 -11.71 -37.44
CA LYS A 21 2.17 -11.35 -36.75
C LYS A 21 1.76 -10.78 -35.40
N GLY A 22 2.01 -11.54 -34.33
CA GLY A 22 1.57 -11.19 -32.99
C GLY A 22 2.11 -9.81 -32.61
N VAL A 23 1.22 -8.93 -32.14
CA VAL A 23 1.62 -7.63 -31.58
C VAL A 23 2.36 -7.91 -30.27
N VAL A 24 3.59 -7.44 -30.15
CA VAL A 24 4.38 -7.60 -28.93
C VAL A 24 3.95 -6.54 -27.93
N LYS A 25 3.39 -6.94 -26.79
CA LYS A 25 3.06 -6.00 -25.70
C LYS A 25 4.24 -5.85 -24.76
N ARG A 26 4.56 -4.61 -24.39
CA ARG A 26 5.59 -4.25 -23.43
C ARG A 26 5.01 -3.32 -22.39
N MET A 27 5.27 -3.62 -21.12
CA MET A 27 4.88 -2.77 -20.01
C MET A 27 6.09 -2.46 -19.14
N VAL A 28 6.28 -1.19 -18.82
CA VAL A 28 7.38 -0.69 -17.98
C VAL A 28 6.89 0.42 -17.06
N MET A 29 7.62 0.69 -15.99
CA MET A 29 7.31 1.83 -15.11
C MET A 29 7.97 3.09 -15.63
N ALA A 30 7.30 4.24 -15.44
CA ALA A 30 7.88 5.54 -15.73
C ALA A 30 9.22 5.73 -15.02
N GLY A 31 10.18 6.31 -15.73
CA GLY A 31 11.57 6.44 -15.29
C GLY A 31 12.47 5.27 -15.64
N SER A 32 11.92 4.10 -15.99
CA SER A 32 12.71 2.95 -16.44
C SER A 32 13.10 3.07 -17.91
N ASP A 33 14.14 2.34 -18.31
CA ASP A 33 14.52 2.13 -19.70
C ASP A 33 13.77 0.92 -20.28
N VAL A 34 13.41 0.97 -21.57
CA VAL A 34 12.71 -0.13 -22.26
C VAL A 34 13.36 -0.48 -23.58
N VAL A 35 13.44 -1.77 -23.88
CA VAL A 35 13.85 -2.28 -25.19
C VAL A 35 12.62 -2.63 -26.02
N LEU A 36 12.49 -1.99 -27.19
CA LEU A 36 11.48 -2.35 -28.18
C LEU A 36 12.12 -3.33 -29.18
N PRO A 37 11.67 -4.59 -29.19
CA PRO A 37 12.32 -5.63 -29.98
C PRO A 37 11.97 -5.52 -31.46
N CYS A 38 12.97 -5.60 -32.32
CA CYS A 38 12.80 -5.75 -33.76
C CYS A 38 13.99 -6.56 -34.32
N SER A 39 13.71 -7.72 -34.92
CA SER A 39 14.79 -8.61 -35.41
C SER A 39 14.39 -9.36 -36.67
N LEU A 40 15.30 -9.39 -37.63
CA LEU A 40 15.17 -10.10 -38.91
C LEU A 40 15.98 -11.41 -38.91
N ASN A 41 15.57 -12.40 -38.11
CA ASN A 41 16.06 -13.80 -38.12
C ASN A 41 17.49 -13.99 -38.69
N ASN A 42 18.51 -13.42 -38.03
CA ASN A 42 19.94 -13.55 -38.38
C ASN A 42 20.35 -13.06 -39.79
N LYS A 43 19.65 -12.08 -40.35
CA LYS A 43 20.08 -11.38 -41.58
C LYS A 43 20.99 -10.21 -41.23
N ASN A 44 22.13 -10.05 -41.89
CA ASN A 44 22.93 -8.84 -41.75
C ASN A 44 22.14 -7.62 -42.29
N ILE A 45 21.95 -6.60 -41.45
CA ILE A 45 21.22 -5.36 -41.74
C ILE A 45 22.08 -4.10 -41.58
N GLU A 46 23.42 -4.22 -41.54
CA GLU A 46 24.34 -3.07 -41.40
C GLU A 46 24.16 -2.03 -42.52
N LEU A 47 23.84 -2.48 -43.74
CA LEU A 47 23.58 -1.63 -44.90
C LEU A 47 22.08 -1.40 -45.16
N ALA A 48 21.20 -1.89 -44.27
CA ALA A 48 19.76 -1.76 -44.45
C ALA A 48 19.25 -0.38 -44.03
N LEU A 49 18.05 -0.07 -44.52
CA LEU A 49 17.20 1.00 -44.02
C LEU A 49 16.15 0.40 -43.08
N PHE A 50 16.05 0.94 -41.87
CA PHE A 50 14.93 0.67 -40.98
C PHE A 50 14.48 1.91 -40.22
N ASP A 51 13.17 2.05 -40.08
CA ASP A 51 12.50 3.18 -39.43
C ASP A 51 11.65 2.69 -38.26
N TRP A 52 11.68 3.48 -37.18
CA TRP A 52 10.82 3.33 -36.03
C TRP A 52 9.87 4.51 -35.95
N MET A 53 8.58 4.22 -35.97
CA MET A 53 7.50 5.21 -35.88
C MET A 53 6.63 4.93 -34.66
N LYS A 54 6.23 5.99 -33.95
CA LYS A 54 5.18 5.94 -32.93
C LYS A 54 3.87 6.45 -33.51
N ASP A 55 2.80 5.69 -33.28
CA ASP A 55 1.43 5.93 -33.72
C ASP A 55 1.34 6.28 -35.22
N ASP A 56 2.25 5.74 -36.01
CA ASP A 56 2.47 6.00 -37.45
C ASP A 56 2.60 7.50 -37.81
N ARG A 57 3.01 8.34 -36.85
CA ARG A 57 3.07 9.80 -37.00
C ARG A 57 4.39 10.43 -36.58
N GLN A 58 5.03 9.87 -35.55
CA GLN A 58 6.21 10.46 -34.92
C GLN A 58 7.42 9.57 -35.20
N GLU A 59 8.46 10.11 -35.84
CA GLU A 59 9.71 9.38 -36.04
C GLU A 59 10.46 9.24 -34.72
N VAL A 60 10.64 7.99 -34.28
CA VAL A 60 11.34 7.65 -33.03
C VAL A 60 12.81 7.46 -33.31
N PHE A 61 13.15 6.74 -34.39
CA PHE A 61 14.52 6.45 -34.77
C PHE A 61 14.59 5.99 -36.23
N LEU A 62 15.61 6.43 -36.96
CA LEU A 62 15.92 6.03 -38.32
C LEU A 62 17.37 5.55 -38.39
N TYR A 63 17.60 4.46 -39.12
CA TYR A 63 18.92 4.01 -39.50
C TYR A 63 18.97 3.73 -41.00
N ASN A 64 20.01 4.21 -41.66
CA ASN A 64 20.26 4.03 -43.08
C ASN A 64 21.76 3.89 -43.35
N ALA A 65 22.23 2.64 -43.48
CA ALA A 65 23.61 2.32 -43.87
C ALA A 65 24.68 3.14 -43.13
N GLY A 66 24.58 3.19 -41.80
CA GLY A 66 25.52 3.89 -40.90
C GLY A 66 25.13 5.33 -40.56
N THR A 67 24.24 5.96 -41.33
CA THR A 67 23.63 7.25 -40.95
C THR A 67 22.39 7.00 -40.10
N HIS A 68 22.22 7.71 -38.99
CA HIS A 68 21.08 7.46 -38.10
C HIS A 68 20.60 8.72 -37.35
N SER A 69 19.43 8.69 -36.70
CA SER A 69 18.88 9.85 -35.98
C SER A 69 19.88 10.53 -35.04
N ASN A 70 20.66 9.75 -34.29
CA ASN A 70 21.63 10.29 -33.33
C ASN A 70 22.88 10.92 -33.97
N SER A 71 23.09 10.79 -35.29
CA SER A 71 24.23 11.39 -36.01
C SER A 71 23.84 12.74 -36.65
N GLY A 72 22.75 13.36 -36.17
CA GLY A 72 22.25 14.64 -36.68
C GLY A 72 21.30 14.52 -37.87
N HIS A 73 20.75 13.32 -38.15
CA HIS A 73 19.74 13.18 -39.19
C HIS A 73 18.45 13.92 -38.77
N PRO A 74 17.91 14.80 -39.63
CA PRO A 74 16.66 15.52 -39.34
C PRO A 74 15.47 14.55 -39.45
N GLY A 75 14.42 14.78 -38.66
CA GLY A 75 13.18 13.99 -38.73
C GLY A 75 12.71 13.46 -37.38
N GLN A 76 13.66 13.08 -36.51
CA GLN A 76 13.35 12.55 -35.19
C GLN A 76 12.53 13.55 -34.38
N ASP A 77 11.40 13.08 -33.86
CA ASP A 77 10.50 13.88 -33.03
C ASP A 77 11.22 14.35 -31.76
N GLU A 78 10.98 15.61 -31.38
CA GLU A 78 11.67 16.28 -30.26
C GLU A 78 11.58 15.50 -28.95
N GLN A 79 10.48 14.76 -28.72
CA GLN A 79 10.33 14.01 -27.47
C GLN A 79 11.30 12.83 -27.37
N PHE A 80 11.83 12.31 -28.49
CA PHE A 80 12.74 11.15 -28.52
C PHE A 80 14.21 11.53 -28.59
N LYS A 81 14.53 12.77 -28.97
CA LYS A 81 15.91 13.24 -29.08
C LYS A 81 16.69 13.04 -27.78
N GLY A 82 17.88 12.45 -27.90
CA GLY A 82 18.76 12.16 -26.76
C GLY A 82 18.32 11.03 -25.83
N ARG A 83 17.16 10.39 -26.07
CA ARG A 83 16.65 9.28 -25.25
C ARG A 83 16.72 7.92 -25.94
N VAL A 84 16.88 7.89 -27.26
CA VAL A 84 16.82 6.65 -28.05
C VAL A 84 18.21 6.19 -28.47
N SER A 85 18.49 4.89 -28.33
CA SER A 85 19.71 4.24 -28.85
C SER A 85 19.37 2.91 -29.52
N HIS A 86 20.22 2.45 -30.44
CA HIS A 86 20.10 1.14 -31.11
C HIS A 86 21.26 0.22 -30.69
N PHE A 87 21.34 -0.98 -31.29
CA PHE A 87 22.41 -1.96 -31.07
C PHE A 87 23.30 -2.08 -32.32
N PRO A 88 24.31 -1.22 -32.51
CA PRO A 88 25.16 -1.23 -33.71
C PRO A 88 25.83 -2.58 -33.96
N ASP A 89 26.40 -3.18 -32.91
CA ASP A 89 27.16 -4.43 -33.00
C ASP A 89 26.28 -5.64 -33.35
N GLU A 90 24.96 -5.53 -33.16
CA GLU A 90 23.99 -6.61 -33.42
C GLU A 90 23.27 -6.45 -34.77
N LEU A 91 23.60 -5.40 -35.55
CA LEU A 91 23.08 -5.24 -36.91
C LEU A 91 23.52 -6.40 -37.81
N ILE A 92 24.72 -6.96 -37.60
CA ILE A 92 25.18 -8.15 -38.34
C ILE A 92 24.31 -9.39 -38.07
N ASN A 93 23.64 -9.42 -36.91
CA ASN A 93 22.74 -10.49 -36.48
C ASN A 93 21.26 -10.16 -36.77
N GLY A 94 20.96 -9.06 -37.45
CA GLY A 94 19.59 -8.70 -37.81
C GLY A 94 18.83 -7.94 -36.73
N ASN A 95 19.49 -7.46 -35.68
CA ASN A 95 18.83 -6.79 -34.57
C ASN A 95 18.69 -5.28 -34.82
N ALA A 96 17.47 -4.86 -35.14
CA ALA A 96 17.09 -3.45 -35.29
C ALA A 96 16.35 -2.91 -34.05
N SER A 97 16.48 -3.58 -32.90
CA SER A 97 15.83 -3.14 -31.66
C SER A 97 16.34 -1.77 -31.22
N ILE A 98 15.51 -1.04 -30.50
CA ILE A 98 15.89 0.24 -29.90
C ILE A 98 15.65 0.22 -28.39
N ILE A 99 16.38 1.09 -27.70
CA ILE A 99 16.21 1.39 -26.28
C ILE A 99 15.63 2.80 -26.17
N ILE A 100 14.53 2.97 -25.45
CA ILE A 100 14.02 4.28 -25.04
C ILE A 100 14.37 4.45 -23.56
N ARG A 101 15.17 5.47 -23.24
CA ARG A 101 15.60 5.76 -21.87
C ARG A 101 14.63 6.67 -21.13
N ASN A 102 14.55 6.50 -19.82
CA ASN A 102 13.74 7.34 -18.93
C ASN A 102 12.33 7.53 -19.47
N THR A 103 11.60 6.41 -19.55
CA THR A 103 10.25 6.36 -20.14
C THR A 103 9.27 7.25 -19.39
N ARG A 104 8.35 7.85 -20.14
CA ARG A 104 7.32 8.76 -19.66
C ARG A 104 5.94 8.22 -19.99
N PRO A 105 4.88 8.61 -19.26
CA PRO A 105 3.52 8.18 -19.59
C PRO A 105 3.13 8.48 -21.05
N SER A 106 3.62 9.59 -21.61
CA SER A 106 3.41 10.00 -23.02
C SER A 106 4.08 9.09 -24.05
N ASP A 107 5.08 8.30 -23.64
CA ASP A 107 5.71 7.31 -24.52
C ASP A 107 4.79 6.10 -24.74
N SER A 108 3.70 5.96 -23.99
CA SER A 108 2.72 4.90 -24.27
C SER A 108 2.14 5.07 -25.67
N GLY A 109 1.96 3.97 -26.40
CA GLY A 109 1.43 3.98 -27.76
C GLY A 109 1.84 2.77 -28.59
N SER A 110 1.46 2.81 -29.87
CA SER A 110 1.81 1.80 -30.85
C SER A 110 3.14 2.19 -31.52
N TYR A 111 4.07 1.26 -31.59
CA TYR A 111 5.36 1.42 -32.24
C TYR A 111 5.48 0.45 -33.40
N THR A 112 5.97 0.96 -34.53
CA THR A 112 6.22 0.16 -35.73
C THR A 112 7.69 0.25 -36.10
N CYS A 113 8.35 -0.90 -36.18
CA CYS A 113 9.65 -1.05 -36.84
C CYS A 113 9.40 -1.51 -38.27
N TYR A 114 9.91 -0.77 -39.27
CA TYR A 114 9.66 -1.04 -40.67
C TYR A 114 10.96 -1.14 -41.47
N PHE A 115 10.98 -2.06 -42.43
CA PHE A 115 12.08 -2.28 -43.37
C PHE A 115 11.55 -2.13 -44.82
N PRO A 116 11.60 -0.93 -45.41
CA PRO A 116 10.99 -0.67 -46.71
C PRO A 116 11.59 -1.50 -47.86
N HIS A 117 12.87 -1.84 -47.78
CA HIS A 117 13.58 -2.56 -48.84
C HIS A 117 13.74 -4.07 -48.57
N ILE A 118 13.33 -4.55 -47.39
CA ILE A 118 13.39 -5.97 -47.02
C ILE A 118 11.96 -6.49 -46.89
N GLN A 119 11.36 -6.86 -48.02
CA GLN A 119 10.00 -7.42 -48.09
C GLN A 119 8.92 -6.55 -47.43
N GLN A 120 9.16 -5.23 -47.29
CA GLN A 120 8.29 -4.31 -46.57
C GLN A 120 7.93 -4.81 -45.16
N GLN A 121 8.89 -5.47 -44.50
CA GLN A 121 8.63 -6.15 -43.23
C GLN A 121 8.33 -5.14 -42.12
N ARG A 122 7.22 -5.36 -41.41
CA ARG A 122 6.78 -4.57 -40.25
C ARG A 122 6.74 -5.42 -38.99
N PHE A 123 7.12 -4.82 -37.87
CA PHE A 123 6.95 -5.36 -36.52
C PHE A 123 6.19 -4.34 -35.67
N HIS A 124 5.13 -4.79 -35.01
CA HIS A 124 4.27 -3.95 -34.19
C HIS A 124 4.48 -4.26 -32.71
N ILE A 125 4.77 -3.21 -31.95
CA ILE A 125 5.01 -3.27 -30.51
C ILE A 125 4.04 -2.29 -29.85
N GLU A 126 3.32 -2.73 -28.83
CA GLU A 126 2.48 -1.85 -28.02
C GLU A 126 3.18 -1.60 -26.69
N LEU A 127 3.53 -0.34 -26.43
CA LEU A 127 4.20 0.08 -25.21
C LEU A 127 3.21 0.73 -24.25
N LEU A 128 3.16 0.24 -23.02
CA LEU A 128 2.42 0.83 -21.92
C LEU A 128 3.39 1.28 -20.81
N VAL A 129 3.37 2.57 -20.49
CA VAL A 129 4.19 3.13 -19.40
C VAL A 129 3.31 3.35 -18.17
N GLY A 130 3.52 2.52 -17.15
CA GLY A 130 2.82 2.58 -15.88
C GLY A 130 3.37 3.63 -14.92
N VAL A 131 2.52 4.11 -14.03
CA VAL A 131 2.82 5.04 -12.94
C VAL A 131 2.35 4.38 -11.65
N SER A 132 3.27 4.13 -10.72
CA SER A 132 2.98 3.62 -9.38
C SER A 132 3.59 4.59 -8.37
N PRO A 133 2.84 5.62 -7.95
CA PRO A 133 3.32 6.56 -6.96
C PRO A 133 3.29 5.92 -5.58
N LYS A 134 4.20 6.37 -4.71
CA LYS A 134 4.23 5.91 -3.32
C LYS A 134 2.90 6.25 -2.63
N PRO A 135 2.25 5.27 -1.96
CA PRO A 135 0.99 5.52 -1.26
C PRO A 135 1.17 6.53 -0.13
N ARG A 136 0.16 7.38 0.07
CA ARG A 136 0.05 8.27 1.21
C ARG A 136 -0.75 7.59 2.31
N VAL A 137 -0.09 7.29 3.42
CA VAL A 137 -0.71 6.64 4.59
C VAL A 137 -1.00 7.68 5.68
N MET A 138 -2.19 7.60 6.28
CA MET A 138 -2.69 8.58 7.25
C MET A 138 -3.51 7.90 8.35
N ILE A 139 -3.50 8.48 9.56
CA ILE A 139 -4.45 8.16 10.63
C ILE A 139 -5.60 9.16 10.54
N LEU A 140 -6.82 8.67 10.31
CA LEU A 140 -8.01 9.53 10.25
C LEU A 140 -8.60 9.79 11.64
N SER A 141 -8.63 8.76 12.48
CA SER A 141 -9.13 8.86 13.84
C SER A 141 -8.43 7.85 14.74
N ILE A 142 -8.29 8.20 16.01
CA ILE A 142 -7.67 7.36 17.03
C ILE A 142 -8.45 7.47 18.33
N THR A 143 -8.67 6.33 18.97
CA THR A 143 -9.32 6.19 20.26
C THR A 143 -8.46 5.29 21.16
N PRO A 144 -8.76 5.18 22.46
CA PRO A 144 -8.05 4.25 23.35
C PRO A 144 -8.14 2.76 22.92
N ASP A 145 -9.11 2.40 22.09
CA ASP A 145 -9.38 1.00 21.72
C ASP A 145 -9.08 0.68 20.25
N TRP A 146 -9.16 1.67 19.35
CA TRP A 146 -9.00 1.48 17.91
C TRP A 146 -8.53 2.75 17.18
N ALA A 147 -7.95 2.57 15.99
CA ALA A 147 -7.61 3.64 15.06
C ALA A 147 -8.11 3.33 13.64
N LEU A 148 -8.56 4.34 12.91
CA LEU A 148 -8.93 4.25 11.50
C LEU A 148 -7.76 4.77 10.64
N LEU A 149 -7.26 3.91 9.76
CA LEU A 149 -6.19 4.22 8.84
C LEU A 149 -6.74 4.43 7.43
N GLN A 150 -6.09 5.31 6.67
CA GLN A 150 -6.36 5.52 5.24
C GLN A 150 -5.06 5.40 4.45
N CYS A 151 -5.10 4.60 3.40
CA CYS A 151 -4.09 4.57 2.36
C CYS A 151 -4.66 5.19 1.10
N GLU A 152 -4.01 6.23 0.59
CA GLU A 152 -4.44 6.97 -0.59
C GLU A 152 -3.38 6.85 -1.69
N VAL A 153 -3.80 6.44 -2.89
CA VAL A 153 -2.97 6.36 -4.09
C VAL A 153 -3.61 7.19 -5.18
N ARG A 154 -2.94 8.30 -5.53
CA ARG A 154 -3.38 9.19 -6.61
C ARG A 154 -2.62 8.87 -7.88
N ARG A 155 -3.29 8.90 -9.03
CA ARG A 155 -2.65 8.80 -10.36
C ARG A 155 -1.90 7.49 -10.61
N ALA A 156 -2.28 6.40 -9.94
CA ALA A 156 -1.77 5.08 -10.31
C ALA A 156 -2.38 4.62 -11.64
N PHE A 157 -1.53 4.13 -12.53
CA PHE A 157 -1.93 3.66 -13.85
C PHE A 157 -1.00 2.56 -14.35
N PRO A 158 -1.49 1.52 -15.05
CA PRO A 158 -2.89 1.08 -15.13
C PRO A 158 -3.40 0.61 -13.76
N LYS A 159 -4.61 0.05 -13.71
CA LYS A 159 -5.24 -0.41 -12.46
C LYS A 159 -4.29 -1.28 -11.65
N THR A 160 -4.11 -0.94 -10.37
CA THR A 160 -3.26 -1.63 -9.40
C THR A 160 -4.10 -2.27 -8.29
N GLN A 161 -3.52 -3.21 -7.57
CA GLN A 161 -4.10 -3.77 -6.35
C GLN A 161 -3.53 -3.04 -5.14
N ILE A 162 -4.38 -2.63 -4.20
CA ILE A 162 -3.96 -2.02 -2.93
C ILE A 162 -4.38 -2.93 -1.79
N VAL A 163 -3.45 -3.19 -0.87
CA VAL A 163 -3.67 -4.08 0.28
C VAL A 163 -3.02 -3.51 1.53
N TRP A 164 -3.71 -3.63 2.66
CA TRP A 164 -3.11 -3.37 3.98
C TRP A 164 -2.54 -4.65 4.56
N HIS A 165 -1.33 -4.56 5.11
CA HIS A 165 -0.67 -5.60 5.88
C HIS A 165 -0.39 -5.11 7.31
N ASP A 166 -0.47 -6.02 8.27
CA ASP A 166 0.07 -5.78 9.60
C ASP A 166 1.58 -6.10 9.67
N SER A 167 2.16 -5.95 10.86
CA SER A 167 3.57 -6.26 11.13
C SER A 167 3.95 -7.71 10.90
N ASP A 168 2.97 -8.62 10.93
CA ASP A 168 3.13 -10.06 10.78
C ASP A 168 2.91 -10.48 9.31
N GLY A 169 2.66 -9.51 8.41
CA GLY A 169 2.42 -9.72 6.98
C GLY A 169 0.98 -10.12 6.64
N ILE A 170 0.08 -10.13 7.62
CA ILE A 170 -1.31 -10.56 7.46
C ILE A 170 -2.12 -9.46 6.76
N ILE A 171 -2.89 -9.86 5.75
CA ILE A 171 -3.79 -8.96 5.02
C ILE A 171 -4.93 -8.51 5.91
N LEU A 172 -5.13 -7.20 6.02
CA LEU A 172 -6.20 -6.59 6.80
C LEU A 172 -7.44 -6.35 5.93
N PRO A 173 -8.66 -6.56 6.48
CA PRO A 173 -9.89 -6.18 5.80
C PRO A 173 -9.94 -4.67 5.67
N ALA A 174 -10.34 -4.18 4.50
CA ALA A 174 -10.42 -2.75 4.24
C ALA A 174 -11.55 -2.40 3.27
N GLU A 175 -12.06 -1.18 3.41
CA GLU A 175 -13.08 -0.62 2.54
C GLU A 175 -12.40 0.19 1.43
N GLU A 176 -12.58 -0.23 0.18
CA GLU A 176 -12.08 0.45 -1.02
C GLU A 176 -13.06 1.55 -1.44
N LYS A 177 -12.57 2.77 -1.62
CA LYS A 177 -13.33 3.92 -2.13
C LYS A 177 -12.57 4.53 -3.31
N LEU A 178 -13.27 4.63 -4.44
CA LEU A 178 -12.83 5.43 -5.58
C LEU A 178 -13.33 6.85 -5.39
N GLU A 179 -12.40 7.78 -5.18
CA GLU A 179 -12.70 9.21 -5.14
C GLU A 179 -12.47 9.79 -6.54
N ASP A 180 -13.55 10.25 -7.16
CA ASP A 180 -13.47 10.96 -8.44
C ASP A 180 -12.62 12.23 -8.29
N SER A 181 -11.80 12.47 -9.31
CA SER A 181 -11.02 13.69 -9.40
C SER A 181 -11.91 14.85 -9.86
N ASP A 182 -11.81 16.00 -9.20
CA ASP A 182 -12.45 17.25 -9.65
C ASP A 182 -11.99 17.67 -11.06
N ASP A 183 -10.82 17.20 -11.51
CA ASP A 183 -10.32 17.34 -12.88
C ASP A 183 -10.68 16.09 -13.73
N PRO A 184 -11.47 16.23 -14.80
CA PRO A 184 -11.83 15.14 -15.71
C PRO A 184 -10.64 14.46 -16.41
N HIS A 185 -9.47 15.12 -16.49
CA HIS A 185 -8.26 14.57 -17.13
C HIS A 185 -7.37 13.81 -16.15
N CYS A 186 -7.70 13.80 -14.86
CA CYS A 186 -6.91 13.11 -13.83
C CYS A 186 -7.64 11.84 -13.38
N PRO A 187 -6.96 10.68 -13.34
CA PRO A 187 -7.59 9.45 -12.88
C PRO A 187 -8.05 9.57 -11.41
N PRO A 188 -9.13 8.87 -11.03
CA PRO A 188 -9.65 8.90 -9.66
C PRO A 188 -8.59 8.41 -8.67
N ALA A 189 -8.63 8.95 -7.45
CA ALA A 189 -7.79 8.50 -6.37
C ALA A 189 -8.38 7.20 -5.79
N LEU A 190 -7.52 6.21 -5.58
CA LEU A 190 -7.91 4.97 -4.92
C LEU A 190 -7.58 5.08 -3.43
N THR A 191 -8.59 4.93 -2.58
CA THR A 191 -8.44 5.02 -1.13
C THR A 191 -8.87 3.71 -0.46
N LEU A 192 -8.10 3.29 0.54
CA LEU A 192 -8.33 2.04 1.27
C LEU A 192 -8.33 2.33 2.78
N GLN A 193 -9.47 2.13 3.43
CA GLN A 193 -9.66 2.42 4.85
C GLN A 193 -9.75 1.14 5.69
N THR A 194 -9.04 1.07 6.81
CA THR A 194 -9.07 -0.10 7.71
C THR A 194 -9.06 0.32 9.19
N ASN A 195 -9.73 -0.47 10.03
CA ASN A 195 -9.76 -0.28 11.49
C ASN A 195 -8.77 -1.23 12.16
N VAL A 196 -7.91 -0.69 13.01
CA VAL A 196 -6.89 -1.46 13.75
C VAL A 196 -7.07 -1.29 15.26
N THR A 197 -6.82 -2.34 16.03
CA THR A 197 -6.99 -2.38 17.51
C THR A 197 -5.71 -2.72 18.27
N LYS A 198 -4.62 -3.00 17.53
CA LYS A 198 -3.30 -3.36 18.06
C LYS A 198 -2.31 -2.21 17.85
N THR A 199 -1.50 -1.93 18.86
CA THR A 199 -0.30 -1.09 18.72
C THR A 199 0.72 -1.84 17.88
N SER A 200 0.93 -1.39 16.63
CA SER A 200 1.88 -2.03 15.72
C SER A 200 2.25 -1.10 14.54
N ASN A 201 3.15 -1.60 13.70
CA ASN A 201 3.38 -1.06 12.36
C ASN A 201 2.40 -1.68 11.36
N PHE A 202 1.89 -0.85 10.47
CA PHE A 202 1.01 -1.24 9.38
C PHE A 202 1.60 -0.76 8.07
N CYS A 203 1.50 -1.60 7.04
CA CYS A 203 2.04 -1.33 5.72
C CYS A 203 0.91 -1.35 4.69
N CYS A 204 0.81 -0.30 3.87
CA CYS A 204 -0.03 -0.31 2.69
C CYS A 204 0.84 -0.62 1.47
N VAL A 205 0.48 -1.67 0.73
CA VAL A 205 1.21 -2.16 -0.44
C VAL A 205 0.38 -1.97 -1.69
N VAL A 206 0.99 -1.36 -2.70
CA VAL A 206 0.40 -1.12 -4.03
C VAL A 206 1.14 -1.99 -5.03
N THR A 207 0.42 -2.89 -5.68
CA THR A 207 0.99 -3.89 -6.60
C THR A 207 0.46 -3.70 -8.01
N GLN A 208 1.37 -3.59 -8.97
CA GLN A 208 1.10 -3.60 -10.41
C GLN A 208 1.24 -5.04 -10.92
N GLN A 209 0.20 -5.62 -11.54
CA GLN A 209 0.26 -7.03 -11.99
C GLN A 209 1.32 -7.26 -13.07
N GLU A 210 1.48 -6.33 -13.99
CA GLU A 210 2.57 -6.30 -14.98
C GLU A 210 3.23 -4.93 -14.85
N PRO A 211 4.55 -4.76 -14.71
CA PRO A 211 5.62 -5.76 -14.66
C PRO A 211 5.95 -6.26 -13.24
N HIS A 212 4.95 -6.56 -12.39
CA HIS A 212 5.14 -6.92 -10.97
C HIS A 212 5.84 -5.85 -10.12
N HIS A 213 5.62 -4.58 -10.45
CA HIS A 213 6.17 -3.47 -9.67
C HIS A 213 5.37 -3.26 -8.37
N MET A 214 6.06 -2.99 -7.27
CA MET A 214 5.45 -2.80 -5.95
C MET A 214 5.96 -1.53 -5.29
N THR A 215 5.06 -0.77 -4.69
CA THR A 215 5.38 0.39 -3.84
C THR A 215 4.65 0.28 -2.52
N GLU A 216 5.23 0.84 -1.46
CA GLU A 216 4.69 0.68 -0.10
C GLU A 216 4.81 1.95 0.76
N GLY A 217 3.90 2.06 1.73
CA GLY A 217 3.83 3.13 2.71
C GLY A 217 3.63 2.55 4.11
N HIS A 218 4.35 3.09 5.09
CA HIS A 218 4.39 2.56 6.45
C HIS A 218 3.83 3.56 7.45
N ILE A 219 3.09 3.07 8.44
CA ILE A 219 2.58 3.88 9.53
C ILE A 219 2.63 3.12 10.85
N HIS A 220 3.07 3.78 11.92
CA HIS A 220 3.04 3.24 13.28
C HIS A 220 1.82 3.79 14.02
N VAL A 221 1.09 2.91 14.71
CA VAL A 221 -0.09 3.27 15.48
C VAL A 221 0.10 2.86 16.93
N HIS A 222 -0.18 3.78 17.85
CA HIS A 222 -0.08 3.54 19.29
C HIS A 222 -1.45 3.62 19.97
N ILE A 223 -1.99 2.47 20.39
CA ILE A 223 -3.29 2.33 21.05
C ILE A 223 -3.08 2.19 22.55
N CYS A 224 -3.43 3.25 23.29
CA CYS A 224 -3.37 3.28 24.74
C CYS A 224 -4.64 2.67 25.33
N ARG A 225 -4.74 1.33 25.36
CA ARG A 225 -5.81 0.65 26.08
C ARG A 225 -5.64 0.98 27.56
N ASP A 226 -6.56 1.77 28.11
CA ASP A 226 -6.51 2.29 29.47
C ASP A 226 -6.12 1.20 30.49
N SER A 227 -4.86 1.21 30.90
CA SER A 227 -4.33 0.43 32.03
C SER A 227 -4.84 0.98 33.38
N MET A 228 -5.93 1.76 33.39
CA MET A 228 -6.44 2.47 34.56
C MET A 228 -7.77 1.93 35.10
N LYS A 229 -8.44 0.97 34.44
CA LYS A 229 -9.71 0.42 34.98
C LYS A 229 -9.51 -0.57 36.13
N THR A 230 -8.39 -1.29 36.19
CA THR A 230 -8.20 -2.38 37.17
C THR A 230 -7.53 -1.92 38.48
N LYS A 231 -6.79 -0.80 38.48
CA LYS A 231 -6.09 -0.34 39.71
C LYS A 231 -6.99 0.44 40.67
N CYS A 232 -8.04 1.11 40.19
CA CYS A 232 -8.91 1.91 41.07
C CYS A 232 -9.89 1.06 41.90
N VAL A 233 -10.34 -0.09 41.39
CA VAL A 233 -11.29 -0.95 42.13
C VAL A 233 -10.62 -1.62 43.34
N GLY A 234 -9.37 -2.07 43.20
CA GLY A 234 -8.63 -2.72 44.30
C GLY A 234 -8.28 -1.76 45.45
N VAL A 235 -8.03 -0.48 45.16
CA VAL A 235 -7.65 0.52 46.18
C VAL A 235 -8.86 0.94 47.02
N ILE A 236 -10.06 1.05 46.43
CA ILE A 236 -11.27 1.44 47.15
C ILE A 236 -11.73 0.33 48.11
N ALA A 237 -11.59 -0.95 47.71
CA ALA A 237 -11.94 -2.08 48.56
C ALA A 237 -11.01 -2.22 49.78
N GLY A 238 -9.71 -1.94 49.62
CA GLY A 238 -8.74 -2.02 50.72
C GLY A 238 -8.92 -0.95 51.80
N ALA A 239 -9.23 0.29 51.41
CA ALA A 239 -9.37 1.41 52.34
C ALA A 239 -10.57 1.24 53.29
N GLY A 240 -11.73 0.85 52.76
CA GLY A 240 -12.94 0.67 53.58
C GLY A 240 -12.84 -0.43 54.64
N VAL A 241 -12.04 -1.47 54.38
CA VAL A 241 -11.81 -2.57 55.34
C VAL A 241 -10.91 -2.10 56.49
N CYS A 242 -9.86 -1.31 56.20
CA CYS A 242 -8.98 -0.77 57.23
C CYS A 242 -9.73 0.16 58.20
N ASP A 243 -10.60 1.03 57.70
CA ASP A 243 -11.36 1.96 58.54
C ASP A 243 -12.33 1.25 59.50
N LEU A 244 -12.98 0.18 59.04
CA LEU A 244 -13.89 -0.64 59.88
C LEU A 244 -13.14 -1.40 60.99
N VAL A 245 -11.95 -1.92 60.70
CA VAL A 245 -11.12 -2.61 61.71
C VAL A 245 -10.61 -1.61 62.74
N VAL A 246 -10.17 -0.42 62.31
CA VAL A 246 -9.73 0.64 63.24
C VAL A 246 -10.90 1.12 64.10
N PHE A 247 -12.09 1.34 63.52
CA PHE A 247 -13.25 1.76 64.30
C PHE A 247 -13.68 0.71 65.33
N SER A 248 -13.68 -0.57 64.96
CA SER A 248 -14.06 -1.66 65.89
C SER A 248 -13.08 -1.81 67.05
N THR A 249 -11.77 -1.67 66.80
CA THR A 249 -10.74 -1.73 67.85
C THR A 249 -10.82 -0.53 68.78
N VAL A 250 -10.99 0.68 68.26
CA VAL A 250 -11.18 1.90 69.07
C VAL A 250 -12.42 1.78 69.95
N LEU A 251 -13.56 1.35 69.37
CA LEU A 251 -14.80 1.15 70.15
C LEU A 251 -14.61 0.11 71.26
N ALA A 252 -13.95 -1.01 70.98
CA ALA A 252 -13.66 -2.02 72.00
C ALA A 252 -12.79 -1.46 73.14
N THR A 253 -11.74 -0.71 72.82
CA THR A 253 -10.89 -0.08 73.86
C THR A 253 -11.67 0.93 74.70
N PHE A 254 -12.54 1.73 74.10
CA PHE A 254 -13.39 2.67 74.81
C PHE A 254 -14.34 1.97 75.78
N LEU A 255 -15.01 0.89 75.35
CA LEU A 255 -15.91 0.11 76.20
C LEU A 255 -15.16 -0.58 77.36
N ILE A 256 -13.95 -1.08 77.12
CA ILE A 256 -13.09 -1.66 78.16
C ILE A 256 -12.70 -0.58 79.18
N CYS A 257 -12.22 0.58 78.72
CA CYS A 257 -11.87 1.70 79.57
C CYS A 257 -13.06 2.20 80.39
N TRP A 258 -14.25 2.29 79.79
CA TRP A 258 -15.49 2.61 80.51
C TRP A 258 -15.74 1.58 81.60
N LYS A 259 -15.77 0.28 81.30
CA LYS A 259 -15.99 -0.77 82.32
C LYS A 259 -14.99 -0.67 83.47
N ILE A 260 -13.70 -0.48 83.18
CA ILE A 260 -12.66 -0.34 84.22
C ILE A 260 -12.92 0.92 85.06
N GLY A 261 -13.26 2.04 84.43
CA GLY A 261 -13.61 3.29 85.11
C GLY A 261 -14.83 3.14 86.00
N TRP A 262 -15.87 2.48 85.51
CA TRP A 262 -17.09 2.16 86.26
C TRP A 262 -16.77 1.27 87.46
N PHE A 263 -16.00 0.19 87.26
CA PHE A 263 -15.58 -0.67 88.37
C PHE A 263 -14.76 0.10 89.41
N ARG A 264 -13.86 0.99 88.99
CA ARG A 264 -13.10 1.88 89.90
C ARG A 264 -14.02 2.85 90.65
N TYR A 265 -15.04 3.39 90.00
CA TYR A 265 -16.05 4.25 90.60
C TYR A 265 -16.85 3.50 91.68
N ILE A 266 -17.43 2.35 91.35
CA ILE A 266 -18.15 1.50 92.33
C ILE A 266 -17.25 1.14 93.51
N ARG A 267 -15.99 0.75 93.26
CA ARG A 267 -15.04 0.37 94.31
C ARG A 267 -14.71 1.54 95.24
N ARG A 268 -14.65 2.78 94.74
CA ARG A 268 -14.50 4.00 95.57
C ARG A 268 -15.76 4.26 96.41
N THR A 269 -16.95 4.12 95.83
CA THR A 269 -18.22 4.33 96.53
C THR A 269 -18.44 3.32 97.66
N MET A 270 -18.06 2.05 97.46
CA MET A 270 -18.11 1.01 98.50
C MET A 270 -17.10 1.26 99.64
N ARG A 271 -15.92 1.80 99.32
CA ARG A 271 -14.86 2.11 100.32
C ARG A 271 -15.20 3.36 101.15
N GLY A 272 -15.99 4.29 100.60
CA GLY A 272 -16.52 5.45 101.33
C GLY A 272 -17.58 5.09 102.38
N LYS A 273 -18.40 4.05 102.16
CA LYS A 273 -19.45 3.63 103.10
C LYS A 273 -18.95 2.87 104.35
N LEU A 274 -17.70 2.38 104.37
CA LEU A 274 -17.14 1.74 105.57
C LEU A 274 -16.52 2.71 106.59
N LYS A 275 -16.35 4.00 106.26
CA LYS A 275 -15.71 5.00 107.15
C LYS A 275 -16.68 5.86 107.97
N TYR A 276 -17.99 5.72 107.80
CA TYR A 276 -19.02 6.56 108.46
C TYR A 276 -19.78 5.87 109.61
N ASN A 277 -19.21 4.84 110.24
CA ASN A 277 -19.86 4.09 111.34
C ASN A 277 -19.06 4.08 112.65
N VAL A 278 -18.27 5.12 112.96
CA VAL A 278 -17.64 5.25 114.29
C VAL A 278 -17.60 6.73 114.74
N VAL A 279 -17.94 6.96 116.01
CA VAL A 279 -17.98 8.22 116.80
C VAL A 279 -19.27 9.06 116.61
N VAL A 280 -20.34 9.04 117.42
CA VAL A 280 -20.66 8.87 118.86
C VAL A 280 -20.41 10.09 119.78
N LYS A 281 -21.56 10.69 120.19
CA LYS A 281 -21.97 11.36 121.47
C LYS A 281 -21.67 12.85 121.79
N TYR A 282 -22.79 13.61 121.78
CA TYR A 282 -23.39 14.55 122.77
C TYR A 282 -22.98 14.42 124.26
N PRO A 283 -23.21 15.42 125.14
CA PRO A 283 -24.41 16.28 125.30
C PRO A 283 -24.29 17.75 124.89
#